data_AF-A0A2H3NLB3-F1
#
_entry.id   AF-A0A2H3NLB3-F1
#
_cell.length_a   1.000
_cell.length_b   1.000
_cell.length_c   1.000
_cell.angle_alpha   90.00
_cell.angle_beta   90.00
_cell.angle_gamma   90.00
#
_symmetry.space_group_name_H-M   'P 1'
#
loop_
_entity.id
_entity.type
_entity.pdbx_description
1 polymer ?
#
loop_
_entity_poly.entity_id
_entity_poly.type
_entity_poly.pdbx_seq_one_letter_code
_entity_poly.pdbx_strand_id
1 'polypeptide(L)'
;MDSNRYIIDRIEDGDWAVLEPPEGPTLDVPRAWIPTDAAAGDVLRVTPSADADTSTVTFTRDEDATTERRERLQDRRDRLSSKSDGPISL
;
A
#
# COMPACT_ATOMS: atom_id res chain seq x y z
N MET A 1 7.93 8.07 -3.80
CA MET A 1 7.92 6.63 -3.44
C MET A 1 8.80 5.94 -4.46
N ASP A 2 9.60 4.98 -4.02
CA ASP A 2 10.47 4.22 -4.92
C ASP A 2 9.63 3.40 -5.91
N SER A 3 10.05 3.30 -7.16
CA SER A 3 9.33 2.60 -8.24
C SER A 3 9.14 1.09 -8.00
N ASN A 4 9.73 0.56 -6.93
CA ASN A 4 9.60 -0.84 -6.49
C ASN A 4 8.66 -1.00 -5.28
N ARG A 5 7.88 0.02 -4.91
CA ARG A 5 6.94 -0.04 -3.79
C ARG A 5 5.51 0.11 -4.28
N TYR A 6 4.61 -0.70 -3.74
CA TYR A 6 3.17 -0.66 -4.02
C TYR A 6 2.41 -0.54 -2.70
N ILE A 7 1.25 0.10 -2.73
CA ILE A 7 0.32 0.13 -1.59
C ILE A 7 -0.77 -0.90 -1.87
N ILE A 8 -1.18 -1.66 -0.86
CA ILE A 8 -2.41 -2.45 -0.95
C ILE A 8 -3.58 -1.48 -0.82
N ASP A 9 -4.28 -1.17 -1.91
CA ASP A 9 -5.46 -0.29 -1.88
C ASP A 9 -6.61 -1.01 -1.16
N ARG A 10 -6.93 -2.22 -1.63
CA ARG A 10 -7.98 -3.07 -1.07
C ARG A 10 -7.72 -4.56 -1.31
N ILE A 11 -8.41 -5.38 -0.52
CA ILE A 11 -8.46 -6.84 -0.68
C ILE A 11 -9.92 -7.19 -0.99
N GLU A 12 -10.16 -7.88 -2.11
CA GLU A 12 -11.49 -8.23 -2.60
C GLU A 12 -11.79 -9.70 -2.31
N ASP A 13 -12.84 -9.94 -1.50
CA ASP A 13 -13.41 -11.25 -1.14
C ASP A 13 -12.41 -12.33 -0.68
N GLY A 14 -11.17 -11.93 -0.34
CA GLY A 14 -10.09 -12.82 0.09
C GLY A 14 -9.29 -13.48 -1.04
N ASP A 15 -9.72 -13.34 -2.30
CA ASP A 15 -9.10 -13.99 -3.45
C ASP A 15 -8.15 -13.06 -4.23
N TRP A 16 -8.41 -11.75 -4.19
CA TRP A 16 -7.68 -10.75 -4.96
C TRP A 16 -7.24 -9.57 -4.10
N ALA A 17 -6.15 -8.94 -4.51
CA ALA A 17 -5.66 -7.69 -3.96
C ALA A 17 -5.39 -6.69 -5.08
N VAL A 18 -5.77 -5.43 -4.84
CA VAL A 18 -5.52 -4.32 -5.76
C VAL A 18 -4.33 -3.53 -5.23
N LEU A 19 -3.28 -3.45 -6.05
CA LEU A 19 -2.03 -2.78 -5.72
C LEU A 19 -1.93 -1.44 -6.45
N GLU A 20 -1.70 -0.38 -5.70
CA GLU A 20 -1.47 0.98 -6.21
C GLU A 20 0.04 1.22 -6.34
N PRO A 21 0.59 1.42 -7.55
CA PRO A 21 1.97 1.85 -7.73
C PRO A 21 2.15 3.33 -7.35
N PRO A 22 3.40 3.82 -7.28
CA PRO A 22 3.67 5.25 -7.07
C PRO A 22 3.12 6.12 -8.21
N GLU A 23 3.14 5.57 -9.43
CA GLU A 23 2.70 6.23 -10.65
C GLU A 23 2.09 5.19 -11.59
N GLY A 24 1.03 5.55 -12.29
CA GLY A 24 0.37 4.69 -13.26
C GLY A 24 -0.87 3.95 -12.73
N PRO A 25 -1.38 2.97 -13.50
CA PRO A 25 -2.60 2.25 -13.17
C PRO A 25 -2.39 1.24 -12.03
N THR A 26 -3.48 0.90 -11.35
CA THR A 26 -3.48 -0.19 -10.35
C THR A 26 -3.25 -1.55 -10.99
N LEU A 27 -2.73 -2.47 -10.21
CA LEU A 27 -2.50 -3.86 -10.60
C LEU A 27 -3.32 -4.80 -9.72
N ASP A 28 -4.13 -5.65 -10.35
CA ASP A 28 -4.87 -6.71 -9.66
C ASP A 28 -3.99 -7.97 -9.59
N VAL A 29 -3.79 -8.50 -8.39
CA VAL A 29 -3.01 -9.72 -8.15
C VAL A 29 -3.77 -10.72 -7.29
N PRO A 30 -3.52 -12.03 -7.43
CA PRO A 30 -4.04 -13.03 -6.50
C PRO A 30 -3.60 -12.70 -5.07
N ARG A 31 -4.50 -12.84 -4.09
CA ARG A 31 -4.19 -12.64 -2.66
C ARG A 31 -3.04 -13.53 -2.19
N ALA A 32 -2.89 -14.69 -2.81
CA ALA A 32 -1.83 -15.64 -2.52
C ALA A 32 -0.41 -15.13 -2.86
N TRP A 33 -0.28 -14.06 -3.66
CA TRP A 33 1.02 -13.49 -4.03
C TRP A 33 1.58 -12.52 -3.00
N ILE A 34 0.74 -12.00 -2.11
CA ILE A 34 1.13 -11.02 -1.10
C ILE A 34 1.20 -11.66 0.30
N PRO A 35 2.01 -11.12 1.23
CA PRO A 35 2.15 -11.68 2.58
C PRO A 35 0.80 -11.87 3.30
N THR A 36 0.64 -12.97 4.04
CA THR A 36 -0.63 -13.32 4.71
C THR A 36 -1.03 -12.33 5.80
N ASP A 37 -0.07 -11.67 6.43
CA ASP A 37 -0.28 -10.66 7.47
C ASP A 37 -0.47 -9.23 6.90
N ALA A 38 -0.28 -9.04 5.58
CA ALA A 38 -0.46 -7.77 4.94
C ALA A 38 -1.96 -7.42 4.77
N ALA A 39 -2.28 -6.15 5.02
CA ALA A 39 -3.62 -5.59 4.98
C ALA A 39 -3.69 -4.35 4.08
N ALA A 40 -4.91 -3.90 3.78
CA ALA A 40 -5.12 -2.64 3.07
C ALA A 40 -4.41 -1.47 3.79
N GLY A 41 -3.76 -0.62 3.00
CA GLY A 41 -2.92 0.48 3.45
C GLY A 41 -1.45 0.12 3.70
N ASP A 42 -1.08 -1.17 3.75
CA ASP A 42 0.31 -1.58 3.88
C ASP A 42 1.11 -1.32 2.60
N VAL A 43 2.40 -1.10 2.77
CA VAL A 43 3.34 -0.93 1.67
C VAL A 43 4.06 -2.26 1.41
N LEU A 44 4.06 -2.70 0.16
CA LEU A 44 4.79 -3.85 -0.33
C LEU A 44 6.03 -3.38 -1.10
N ARG A 45 7.18 -3.97 -0.81
CA ARG A 45 8.39 -3.88 -1.64
C ARG A 45 8.43 -5.06 -2.62
N VAL A 46 8.77 -4.73 -3.85
CA VAL A 46 8.85 -5.64 -5.00
C VAL A 46 10.30 -5.94 -5.30
N THR A 47 10.64 -7.22 -5.32
CA THR A 47 11.97 -7.71 -5.70
C THR A 47 11.84 -8.57 -6.95
N PRO A 48 12.26 -8.08 -8.12
CA PRO A 48 12.33 -8.92 -9.33
C PRO A 48 13.53 -9.87 -9.25
N SER A 49 13.35 -11.08 -9.73
CA SER A 49 14.41 -12.06 -9.96
C SER A 49 14.21 -12.66 -11.35
N ALA A 50 15.29 -12.84 -12.11
CA ALA A 50 15.22 -13.45 -13.43
C ALA A 50 16.38 -14.43 -13.60
N ASP A 51 16.04 -15.62 -14.10
CA ASP A 51 16.95 -16.66 -14.53
C ASP A 51 16.78 -16.89 -16.03
N ALA A 52 17.55 -17.80 -16.63
CA ALA A 52 17.57 -18.03 -18.08
C ALA A 52 16.18 -18.35 -18.67
N ASP A 53 15.31 -19.00 -17.90
CA ASP A 53 14.02 -19.53 -18.38
C ASP A 53 12.81 -18.90 -17.67
N THR A 54 13.00 -18.09 -16.62
CA THR A 54 11.88 -17.63 -15.77
C THR A 54 12.17 -16.28 -15.12
N SER A 55 11.15 -15.43 -15.09
CA SER A 55 11.13 -14.18 -14.33
C SER A 55 10.10 -14.28 -13.21
N THR A 56 10.51 -13.98 -11.99
CA THR A 56 9.69 -14.01 -10.78
C THR A 56 9.68 -12.63 -10.13
N VAL A 57 8.57 -12.31 -9.48
CA VAL A 57 8.45 -11.12 -8.65
C VAL A 57 8.02 -11.55 -7.25
N THR A 58 8.75 -11.09 -6.25
CA THR A 58 8.43 -11.35 -4.84
C THR A 58 7.93 -10.08 -4.17
N PHE A 59 6.75 -10.16 -3.55
CA PHE A 59 6.22 -9.11 -2.70
C PHE A 59 6.59 -9.37 -1.23
N THR A 60 7.17 -8.36 -0.59
CA THR A 60 7.49 -8.38 0.85
C THR A 60 6.86 -7.16 1.51
N ARG A 61 6.36 -7.30 2.74
CA ARG A 61 5.85 -6.15 3.50
C ARG A 61 7.02 -5.24 3.88
N ASP A 62 6.90 -3.96 3.58
CA ASP A 62 7.85 -2.91 3.97
C ASP A 62 7.31 -2.25 5.25
N GLU A 63 7.76 -2.73 6.41
CA GLU A 63 7.26 -2.28 7.73
C GLU A 63 7.56 -0.80 8.00
N ASP A 64 8.75 -0.35 7.61
CA ASP A 64 9.17 1.04 7.77
C ASP A 64 8.28 1.96 6.92
N ALA A 65 8.15 1.67 5.62
CA ALA A 65 7.32 2.48 4.73
C ALA A 65 5.83 2.44 5.11
N THR A 66 5.37 1.31 5.65
CA THR A 66 4.01 1.16 6.19
C THR A 66 3.80 2.07 7.40
N THR A 67 4.75 2.09 8.34
CA THR A 67 4.71 2.92 9.54
C THR A 67 4.75 4.41 9.19
N GLU A 68 5.71 4.83 8.37
CA GLU A 68 5.83 6.21 7.88
C GLU A 68 4.56 6.69 7.16
N ARG A 69 3.92 5.81 6.38
CA ARG A 69 2.65 6.14 5.71
C ARG A 69 1.54 6.38 6.73
N ARG A 70 1.39 5.50 7.72
CA ARG A 70 0.38 5.63 8.76
C ARG A 70 0.57 6.90 9.58
N GLU A 71 1.80 7.19 9.99
CA GLU A 71 2.13 8.42 10.71
C GLU A 71 1.79 9.66 9.88
N ARG A 72 2.14 9.71 8.60
CA ARG A 72 1.79 10.85 7.73
C ARG A 72 0.28 11.03 7.56
N LEU A 73 -0.48 9.93 7.46
CA LEU A 73 -1.94 10.00 7.36
C LEU A 73 -2.57 10.49 8.67
N GLN A 74 -2.04 10.02 9.80
CA GLN A 74 -2.44 10.48 11.13
C GLN A 74 -2.14 11.96 11.33
N ASP A 75 -0.91 12.41 11.04
CA ASP A 75 -0.53 13.83 11.13
C ASP A 75 -1.41 14.72 10.26
N ARG A 76 -1.73 14.27 9.03
CA ARG A 76 -2.62 15.00 8.13
C ARG A 76 -4.02 15.13 8.71
N ARG A 77 -4.57 14.03 9.23
CA ARG A 77 -5.88 13.99 9.88
C ARG A 77 -5.91 14.92 11.10
N ASP A 78 -4.89 14.86 11.95
CA ASP A 78 -4.82 15.62 13.20
C ASP A 78 -4.72 17.13 12.89
N ARG A 79 -3.96 17.52 11.85
CA ARG A 79 -3.94 18.90 11.33
C ARG A 79 -5.28 19.37 10.76
N LEU A 80 -6.03 18.49 10.11
CA LEU A 80 -7.35 18.82 9.58
C LEU A 80 -8.35 19.00 10.71
N SER A 81 -8.33 18.12 11.72
CA SER A 81 -9.17 18.21 12.92
C SER A 81 -8.91 19.51 13.67
N SER A 82 -7.64 19.87 13.91
CA SER A 82 -7.27 21.09 14.62
C SER A 82 -7.66 22.39 13.89
N LYS A 83 -7.89 22.36 12.57
CA LYS A 83 -8.37 23.52 11.78
C LYS A 83 -9.89 23.62 11.71
N SER A 84 -10.62 22.57 12.11
CA SER A 84 -12.07 22.44 11.95
C SER A 84 -12.84 22.71 13.25
N ASP A 85 -12.16 23.05 14.36
CA ASP A 85 -12.77 23.43 15.65
C ASP A 85 -13.36 24.86 15.68
N GLY A 86 -13.79 25.37 14.51
CA GLY A 86 -14.75 26.46 14.43
C GLY A 86 -16.13 25.86 14.14
N PRO A 87 -17.22 26.28 14.80
CA PRO A 87 -18.52 25.67 14.60
C PRO A 87 -18.91 25.73 13.12
N ILE A 88 -19.16 24.56 12.53
CA ILE A 88 -19.89 24.46 11.28
C ILE A 88 -21.32 24.88 11.63
N SER A 89 -21.61 26.17 11.46
CA SER A 89 -23.01 26.64 11.44
C SER A 89 -23.66 26.06 10.18
N LEU A 90 -24.49 25.04 10.39
CA LEU A 90 -25.52 24.60 9.43
C LEU A 90 -26.72 25.55 9.50
#